data_AF-A0A3E4GM40-F1
#
_entry.id   AF-A0A3E4GM40-F1
#
_cell.length_a   1.000
_cell.length_b   1.000
_cell.length_c   1.000
_cell.angle_alpha   90.00
_cell.angle_beta   90.00
_cell.angle_gamma   90.00
#
_symmetry.space_group_name_H-M   'P 1'
#
loop_
_entity.id
_entity.type
_entity.pdbx_description
1 polymer ?
#
loop_
_entity_poly.entity_id
_entity_poly.type
_entity_poly.pdbx_seq_one_letter_code
_entity_poly.pdbx_strand_id
1 'polypeptide(L)'
;MGVYMYKFRIDKLELNTIDGVIDFEPRRINVVIGPNNSGKSRFLKELRDWLSGDKTDIKIINQIEYSYPESYQEVEESYNVKNKMTKDMYGNWILRTYLNKSNQPWDVNTTFESYFTRSLNSVAPEWEDFFKNIVREKNEISFFQYFGPLFFRYLGTEERLTICKMQKNYGLDSTNTNYLTSFKFEDKVLQELSANVKRIFKKDIILDTQTLGDRLGFRVGEDFGYLRGTFEQEKEGVLQLFLSNFISDF
;
A
#
# COMPACT_ATOMS: atom_id res chain seq x y z
N MET A 1 -8.79 -25.85 19.92
CA MET A 1 -9.50 -24.55 19.83
C MET A 1 -8.71 -23.69 18.88
N GLY A 2 -9.26 -23.35 17.71
CA GLY A 2 -8.59 -22.40 16.81
C GLY A 2 -8.63 -21.03 17.46
N VAL A 3 -7.46 -20.43 17.71
CA VAL A 3 -7.37 -19.02 18.08
C VAL A 3 -7.94 -18.25 16.90
N TYR A 4 -9.08 -17.59 17.08
CA TYR A 4 -9.63 -16.74 16.03
C TYR A 4 -8.72 -15.53 15.92
N MET A 5 -7.85 -15.55 14.91
CA MET A 5 -6.99 -14.42 14.57
C MET A 5 -7.87 -13.27 14.09
N TYR A 6 -7.76 -12.10 14.73
CA TYR A 6 -8.54 -10.92 14.38
C TYR A 6 -8.43 -10.58 12.90
N LYS A 7 -9.53 -10.19 12.28
CA LYS A 7 -9.51 -9.69 10.91
C LYS A 7 -10.52 -8.57 10.80
N PHE A 8 -10.03 -7.41 10.37
CA PHE A 8 -10.85 -6.23 10.21
C PHE A 8 -11.91 -6.53 9.15
N ARG A 9 -13.16 -6.29 9.50
CA ARG A 9 -14.32 -6.44 8.65
C ARG A 9 -15.23 -5.24 8.85
N ILE A 10 -15.75 -4.74 7.74
CA ILE A 10 -16.89 -3.82 7.74
C ILE A 10 -18.15 -4.69 7.77
N ASP A 11 -18.92 -4.56 8.83
CA ASP A 11 -20.17 -5.29 9.03
C ASP A 11 -21.31 -4.58 8.31
N LYS A 12 -21.35 -3.25 8.40
CA LYS A 12 -22.41 -2.42 7.81
C LYS A 12 -21.89 -1.03 7.44
N LEU A 13 -22.45 -0.46 6.38
CA LEU A 13 -22.25 0.92 5.95
C LEU A 13 -23.60 1.63 5.94
N GLU A 14 -23.69 2.76 6.63
CA GLU A 14 -24.81 3.69 6.47
C GLU A 14 -24.42 4.74 5.42
N LEU A 15 -25.17 4.81 4.32
CA LEU A 15 -24.83 5.59 3.14
C LEU A 15 -25.87 6.69 2.87
N ASN A 16 -25.42 7.91 2.64
CA ASN A 16 -26.24 9.00 2.11
C ASN A 16 -26.45 8.82 0.61
N THR A 17 -27.70 8.83 0.19
CA THR A 17 -28.12 8.86 -1.20
C THR A 17 -29.02 10.07 -1.45
N ILE A 18 -29.36 10.30 -2.72
CA ILE A 18 -30.32 11.34 -3.11
C ILE A 18 -31.70 11.06 -2.52
N ASP A 19 -32.04 9.78 -2.36
CA ASP A 19 -33.35 9.32 -1.88
C ASP A 19 -33.40 9.14 -0.35
N GLY A 20 -32.34 9.53 0.36
CA GLY A 20 -32.21 9.41 1.81
C GLY A 20 -31.07 8.46 2.23
N VAL A 21 -31.13 8.02 3.47
CA VAL A 21 -30.11 7.15 4.07
C VAL A 21 -30.43 5.68 3.77
N ILE A 22 -29.45 4.93 3.29
CA ILE A 22 -29.56 3.48 3.07
C ILE A 22 -28.54 2.71 3.88
N ASP A 23 -28.94 1.52 4.32
CA ASP A 23 -28.06 0.56 4.96
C ASP A 23 -27.52 -0.44 3.93
N PHE A 24 -26.21 -0.68 3.96
CA PHE A 24 -25.53 -1.62 3.09
C PHE A 24 -24.62 -2.55 3.89
N GLU A 25 -24.84 -3.86 3.77
CA GLU A 25 -24.01 -4.89 4.38
C GLU A 25 -23.03 -5.48 3.35
N PRO A 26 -21.72 -5.19 3.44
CA PRO A 26 -20.75 -5.69 2.47
C PRO A 26 -20.64 -7.22 2.51
N ARG A 27 -20.58 -7.84 1.34
CA ARG A 27 -20.20 -9.25 1.17
C ARG A 27 -18.72 -9.39 0.85
N ARG A 28 -18.27 -10.62 0.56
CA ARG A 28 -16.86 -10.89 0.19
C ARG A 28 -16.39 -10.11 -1.04
N ILE A 29 -17.27 -9.95 -2.03
CA ILE A 29 -17.01 -9.17 -3.24
C ILE A 29 -18.19 -8.23 -3.43
N ASN A 30 -17.89 -6.94 -3.52
CA ASN A 30 -18.88 -5.89 -3.78
C ASN A 30 -18.44 -5.13 -5.02
N VAL A 31 -19.34 -4.98 -5.99
CA VAL A 31 -19.05 -4.29 -7.24
C VAL A 31 -19.88 -3.02 -7.30
N VAL A 32 -19.22 -1.87 -7.35
CA VAL A 32 -19.88 -0.57 -7.43
C VAL A 32 -19.99 -0.15 -8.89
N ILE A 33 -21.23 -0.07 -9.40
CA ILE A 33 -21.54 0.29 -10.79
C ILE A 33 -22.38 1.57 -10.86
N GLY A 34 -22.29 2.28 -11.98
CA GLY A 34 -23.04 3.52 -12.19
C GLY A 34 -22.44 4.42 -13.27
N PRO A 35 -23.17 5.46 -13.71
CA PRO A 35 -22.72 6.39 -14.74
C PRO A 35 -21.43 7.13 -14.39
N ASN A 36 -20.80 7.77 -15.38
CA ASN A 36 -19.70 8.68 -15.10
C ASN A 36 -20.16 9.77 -14.13
N ASN A 37 -19.27 10.17 -13.21
CA ASN A 37 -19.53 11.16 -12.17
C ASN A 37 -20.61 10.79 -11.12
N SER A 38 -21.06 9.53 -11.06
CA SER A 38 -22.06 9.06 -10.08
C SER A 38 -21.52 8.85 -8.65
N GLY A 39 -20.32 9.33 -8.32
CA GLY A 39 -19.74 9.21 -6.98
C GLY A 39 -19.01 7.90 -6.65
N LYS A 40 -18.87 6.94 -7.58
CA LYS A 40 -18.19 5.63 -7.31
C LYS A 40 -16.78 5.78 -6.73
N SER A 41 -15.93 6.58 -7.39
CA SER A 41 -14.57 6.83 -6.93
C SER A 41 -14.54 7.66 -5.65
N ARG A 42 -15.54 8.54 -5.46
CA ARG A 42 -15.67 9.32 -4.23
C ARG A 42 -16.01 8.41 -3.05
N PHE A 43 -16.94 7.47 -3.22
CA PHE A 43 -17.29 6.48 -2.21
C PHE A 43 -16.07 5.67 -1.75
N LEU A 44 -15.26 5.14 -2.67
CA LEU A 44 -14.04 4.39 -2.32
C LEU A 44 -12.98 5.26 -1.62
N LYS A 45 -12.86 6.53 -2.02
CA LYS A 45 -11.96 7.49 -1.36
C LYS A 45 -12.45 7.84 0.04
N GLU A 46 -13.75 8.05 0.23
CA GLU A 46 -14.33 8.30 1.55
C GLU A 46 -14.18 7.10 2.47
N LEU A 47 -14.32 5.86 1.95
CA LEU A 47 -14.08 4.66 2.73
C LEU A 47 -12.62 4.57 3.21
N ARG A 48 -11.67 4.82 2.29
CA ARG A 48 -10.25 4.93 2.63
C ARG A 48 -10.01 6.00 3.71
N ASP A 49 -10.60 7.18 3.53
CA ASP A 49 -10.39 8.33 4.39
C ASP A 49 -10.95 8.09 5.80
N TRP A 50 -12.18 7.58 5.88
CA TRP A 50 -12.82 7.16 7.13
C TRP A 50 -11.97 6.15 7.88
N LEU A 51 -11.51 5.11 7.17
CA LEU A 51 -10.67 4.06 7.75
C LEU A 51 -9.26 4.54 8.10
N SER A 52 -8.80 5.68 7.59
CA SER A 52 -7.54 6.31 8.00
C SER A 52 -7.69 7.30 9.16
N GLY A 53 -8.92 7.44 9.70
CA GLY A 53 -9.23 8.36 10.80
C GLY A 53 -9.46 9.81 10.37
N ASP A 54 -9.53 10.09 9.06
CA ASP A 54 -9.89 11.41 8.54
C ASP A 54 -11.36 11.45 8.12
N LYS A 55 -12.16 12.13 8.95
CA LYS A 55 -13.61 12.31 8.74
C LYS A 55 -13.99 13.73 8.27
N THR A 56 -13.04 14.53 7.80
CA THR A 56 -13.26 15.96 7.50
C THR A 56 -14.13 16.23 6.26
N ASP A 57 -14.04 15.40 5.22
CA ASP A 57 -14.75 15.57 3.94
C ASP A 57 -15.47 14.28 3.52
N ILE A 58 -16.28 13.73 4.42
CA ILE A 58 -17.10 12.54 4.16
C ILE A 58 -18.55 12.96 3.92
N LYS A 59 -19.12 12.55 2.78
CA LYS A 59 -20.46 12.97 2.33
C LYS A 59 -21.38 11.80 2.03
N ILE A 60 -20.83 10.73 1.45
CA ILE A 60 -21.54 9.50 1.07
C ILE A 60 -21.64 8.56 2.27
N ILE A 61 -20.61 8.45 3.11
CA ILE A 61 -20.62 7.53 4.25
C ILE A 61 -21.02 8.27 5.54
N ASN A 62 -22.12 7.88 6.19
CA ASN A 62 -22.47 8.39 7.51
C ASN A 62 -21.73 7.65 8.61
N GLN A 63 -21.87 6.33 8.59
CA GLN A 63 -21.37 5.46 9.64
C GLN A 63 -20.86 4.14 9.06
N ILE A 64 -19.86 3.57 9.72
CA ILE A 64 -19.33 2.25 9.44
C ILE A 64 -19.44 1.46 10.74
N GLU A 65 -20.13 0.33 10.69
CA GLU A 65 -20.05 -0.69 11.74
C GLU A 65 -18.96 -1.70 11.35
N TYR A 66 -18.11 -2.05 12.31
CA TYR A 66 -16.91 -2.83 12.04
C TYR A 66 -16.49 -3.67 13.24
N SER A 67 -15.69 -4.70 12.96
CA SER A 67 -15.09 -5.55 13.97
C SER A 67 -13.95 -4.83 14.71
N TYR A 68 -14.04 -4.72 16.03
CA TYR A 68 -12.99 -4.19 16.90
C TYR A 68 -12.22 -5.34 17.59
N PRO A 69 -10.87 -5.30 17.68
CA PRO A 69 -10.09 -6.36 18.33
C PRO A 69 -10.29 -6.35 19.86
N GLU A 70 -10.20 -7.52 20.50
CA GLU A 70 -10.29 -7.61 21.96
C GLU A 70 -9.00 -7.15 22.66
N SER A 71 -7.86 -7.28 21.98
CA SER A 71 -6.56 -6.86 22.49
C SER A 71 -5.59 -6.46 21.39
N TYR A 72 -4.54 -5.69 21.76
CA TYR A 72 -3.46 -5.37 20.83
C TYR A 72 -2.74 -6.62 20.29
N GLN A 73 -2.67 -7.69 21.08
CA GLN A 73 -2.03 -8.94 20.67
C GLN A 73 -2.70 -9.52 19.41
N GLU A 74 -4.02 -9.43 19.31
CA GLU A 74 -4.73 -9.87 18.12
C GLU A 74 -4.36 -9.03 16.89
N VAL A 75 -4.19 -7.71 17.05
CA VAL A 75 -3.76 -6.82 15.95
C VAL A 75 -2.33 -7.15 15.52
N GLU A 76 -1.43 -7.34 16.48
CA GLU A 76 -0.04 -7.74 16.24
C GLU A 76 0.03 -9.03 15.42
N GLU A 77 -0.62 -10.10 15.88
CA GLU A 77 -0.59 -11.41 15.22
C GLU A 77 -1.20 -11.36 13.81
N SER A 78 -2.24 -10.56 13.63
CA SER A 78 -2.99 -10.51 12.37
C SER A 78 -2.33 -9.66 11.29
N TYR A 79 -1.61 -8.59 11.70
CA TYR A 79 -1.06 -7.61 10.77
C TYR A 79 0.44 -7.43 10.87
N ASN A 80 1.11 -8.15 11.78
CA ASN A 80 2.56 -8.17 11.95
C ASN A 80 3.14 -6.76 12.20
N VAL A 81 2.58 -6.08 13.20
CA VAL A 81 2.85 -4.65 13.46
C VAL A 81 4.31 -4.45 13.87
N LYS A 82 4.86 -5.26 14.77
CA LYS A 82 6.27 -5.20 15.21
C LYS A 82 7.25 -5.22 14.04
N ASN A 83 7.06 -6.13 13.10
CA ASN A 83 7.95 -6.26 11.94
C ASN A 83 7.80 -5.13 10.92
N LYS A 84 6.74 -4.31 11.03
CA LYS A 84 6.53 -3.12 10.20
C LYS A 84 6.98 -1.84 10.91
N MET A 85 7.35 -1.88 12.18
CA MET A 85 7.92 -0.74 12.88
C MET A 85 9.35 -0.47 12.39
N THR A 86 9.64 0.76 11.99
CA THR A 86 10.99 1.19 11.60
C THR A 86 11.26 2.60 12.12
N LYS A 87 12.52 3.03 12.09
CA LYS A 87 12.90 4.40 12.43
C LYS A 87 12.99 5.27 11.19
N ASP A 88 12.49 6.49 11.29
CA ASP A 88 12.71 7.53 10.27
C ASP A 88 14.15 8.09 10.36
N MET A 89 14.47 9.05 9.48
CA MET A 89 15.78 9.71 9.47
C MET A 89 16.12 10.52 10.72
N TYR A 90 15.12 10.82 11.55
CA TYR A 90 15.25 11.58 12.80
C TYR A 90 15.27 10.66 14.03
N GLY A 91 15.17 9.34 13.83
CA GLY A 91 15.15 8.33 14.89
C GLY A 91 13.79 8.09 15.53
N ASN A 92 12.72 8.71 15.02
CA ASN A 92 11.36 8.47 15.48
C ASN A 92 10.85 7.14 14.94
N TRP A 93 10.03 6.44 15.73
CA TRP A 93 9.40 5.22 15.27
C TRP A 93 8.22 5.53 14.36
N ILE A 94 8.09 4.79 13.27
CA ILE A 94 6.97 4.87 12.34
C ILE A 94 6.48 3.46 12.05
N LEU A 95 5.17 3.30 11.97
CA LEU A 95 4.56 2.07 11.49
C LEU A 95 4.53 2.10 9.96
N ARG A 96 5.34 1.28 9.31
CA ARG A 96 5.42 1.21 7.84
C ARG A 96 4.14 0.62 7.27
N THR A 97 3.22 1.50 6.91
CA THR A 97 1.99 1.19 6.20
C THR A 97 1.99 1.86 4.83
N TYR A 98 0.91 1.64 4.09
CA TYR A 98 0.71 2.26 2.81
C TYR A 98 -0.60 3.05 2.80
N LEU A 99 -0.51 4.37 2.64
CA LEU A 99 -1.65 5.26 2.49
C LEU A 99 -1.28 6.39 1.52
N ASN A 100 -2.04 6.53 0.43
CA ASN A 100 -1.81 7.56 -0.58
C ASN A 100 -2.53 8.89 -0.30
N LYS A 101 -2.90 9.13 0.95
CA LYS A 101 -3.49 10.39 1.37
C LYS A 101 -2.38 11.25 1.97
N SER A 102 -2.08 12.37 1.32
CA SER A 102 -1.15 13.33 1.90
C SER A 102 -1.81 14.00 3.09
N ASN A 103 -1.20 13.90 4.27
CA ASN A 103 -1.58 14.67 5.46
C ASN A 103 -1.01 16.11 5.41
N GLN A 104 -0.16 16.40 4.41
CA GLN A 104 0.49 17.70 4.21
C GLN A 104 -0.06 18.37 2.94
N PRO A 105 -0.15 19.70 2.89
CA PRO A 105 -0.46 20.44 1.67
C PRO A 105 0.46 20.03 0.53
N TRP A 106 -0.01 20.14 -0.72
CA TRP A 106 0.79 19.90 -1.92
C TRP A 106 2.02 20.82 -1.93
N ASP A 107 3.15 20.31 -1.46
CA ASP A 107 4.44 20.96 -1.68
C ASP A 107 4.91 20.59 -3.10
N VAL A 108 4.96 21.57 -3.98
CA VAL A 108 5.39 21.42 -5.38
C VAL A 108 6.85 20.97 -5.53
N ASN A 109 7.65 21.03 -4.46
CA ASN A 109 9.03 20.54 -4.44
C ASN A 109 9.15 19.07 -3.98
N THR A 110 8.01 18.46 -3.67
CA THR A 110 7.92 17.08 -3.24
C THR A 110 8.23 16.11 -4.37
N THR A 111 9.27 15.29 -4.22
CA THR A 111 9.48 14.19 -5.17
C THR A 111 8.41 13.10 -4.98
N PHE A 112 7.97 12.48 -6.08
CA PHE A 112 6.90 11.46 -6.07
C PHE A 112 7.19 10.30 -5.10
N GLU A 113 8.46 9.99 -4.85
CA GLU A 113 8.88 8.95 -3.92
C GLU A 113 8.45 9.22 -2.48
N SER A 114 8.31 10.48 -2.08
CA SER A 114 7.92 10.83 -0.72
C SER A 114 6.43 10.63 -0.42
N TYR A 115 5.58 10.44 -1.43
CA TYR A 115 4.16 10.09 -1.20
C TYR A 115 3.98 8.76 -0.47
N PHE A 116 4.98 7.89 -0.51
CA PHE A 116 4.91 6.55 0.09
C PHE A 116 5.03 6.55 1.63
N THR A 117 5.70 7.55 2.21
CA THR A 117 5.95 7.63 3.67
C THR A 117 5.37 8.89 4.32
N ARG A 118 4.85 9.85 3.54
CA ARG A 118 4.33 11.15 4.02
C ARG A 118 3.13 11.08 4.96
N SER A 119 2.37 9.99 4.92
CA SER A 119 1.19 9.81 5.76
C SER A 119 1.48 9.05 7.05
N LEU A 120 2.74 8.70 7.32
CA LEU A 120 3.11 7.87 8.46
C LEU A 120 3.21 8.72 9.72
N ASN A 121 2.46 8.31 10.75
CA ASN A 121 2.50 8.96 12.05
C ASN A 121 3.74 8.48 12.82
N SER A 122 4.55 9.43 13.27
CA SER A 122 5.66 9.17 14.19
C SER A 122 5.13 8.87 15.60
N VAL A 123 5.79 7.95 16.30
CA VAL A 123 5.48 7.56 17.68
C VAL A 123 6.75 7.54 18.53
N ALA A 124 6.56 7.72 19.82
CA ALA A 124 7.63 7.68 20.82
C ALA A 124 8.25 6.26 20.94
N PRO A 125 9.42 6.12 21.60
CA PRO A 125 10.05 4.82 21.83
C PRO A 125 9.14 3.77 22.50
N GLU A 126 8.22 4.20 23.37
CA GLU A 126 7.23 3.37 24.08
C GLU A 126 5.98 3.09 23.24
N TRP A 127 6.12 3.04 21.91
CA TRP A 127 5.01 2.90 20.97
C TRP A 127 4.13 1.67 21.24
N GLU A 128 4.70 0.57 21.77
CA GLU A 128 3.93 -0.65 22.02
C GLU A 128 2.89 -0.44 23.13
N ASP A 129 3.26 0.26 24.20
CA ASP A 129 2.33 0.57 25.31
C ASP A 129 1.29 1.62 24.87
N PHE A 130 1.71 2.58 24.05
CA PHE A 130 0.80 3.52 23.40
C PHE A 130 -0.25 2.79 22.54
N PHE A 131 0.16 1.83 21.72
CA PHE A 131 -0.73 1.00 20.89
C PHE A 131 -1.65 0.10 21.72
N LYS A 132 -1.15 -0.50 22.81
CA LYS A 132 -1.97 -1.25 23.77
C LYS A 132 -3.06 -0.37 24.38
N ASN A 133 -2.71 0.86 24.76
CA ASN A 133 -3.67 1.80 25.34
C ASN A 133 -4.75 2.21 24.33
N ILE A 134 -4.41 2.48 23.06
CA ILE A 134 -5.39 2.77 22.00
C ILE A 134 -6.44 1.67 21.92
N VAL A 135 -6.00 0.41 21.87
CA VAL A 135 -6.92 -0.74 21.76
C VAL A 135 -7.77 -0.88 23.02
N ARG A 136 -7.14 -0.83 24.20
CA ARG A 136 -7.82 -0.98 25.51
C ARG A 136 -8.89 0.10 25.75
N GLU A 137 -8.58 1.35 25.41
CA GLU A 137 -9.47 2.49 25.63
C GLU A 137 -10.53 2.65 24.53
N LYS A 138 -10.47 1.82 23.47
CA LYS A 138 -11.34 1.92 22.30
C LYS A 138 -11.34 3.33 21.68
N ASN A 139 -10.17 3.96 21.64
CA ASN A 139 -10.02 5.27 21.01
C ASN A 139 -10.07 5.10 19.49
N GLU A 140 -11.26 5.21 18.91
CA GLU A 140 -11.48 4.97 17.47
C GLU A 140 -10.64 5.87 16.57
N ILE A 141 -10.49 7.14 16.95
CA ILE A 141 -9.75 8.12 16.14
C ILE A 141 -8.30 7.67 16.02
N SER A 142 -7.64 7.45 17.16
CA SER A 142 -6.26 6.96 17.17
C SER A 142 -6.15 5.57 16.54
N PHE A 143 -7.12 4.68 16.78
CA PHE A 143 -7.12 3.34 16.21
C PHE A 143 -7.05 3.38 14.68
N PHE A 144 -7.90 4.17 14.03
CA PHE A 144 -7.89 4.31 12.57
C PHE A 144 -6.71 5.13 12.04
N GLN A 145 -6.22 6.12 12.79
CA GLN A 145 -5.02 6.86 12.41
C GLN A 145 -3.76 5.99 12.34
N TYR A 146 -3.62 5.00 13.24
CA TYR A 146 -2.44 4.14 13.28
C TYR A 146 -2.63 2.80 12.57
N PHE A 147 -3.74 2.09 12.81
CA PHE A 147 -3.96 0.76 12.27
C PHE A 147 -4.82 0.74 11.00
N GLY A 148 -5.59 1.78 10.76
CA GLY A 148 -6.46 1.91 9.58
C GLY A 148 -5.82 1.57 8.24
N PRO A 149 -4.63 2.13 7.93
CA PRO A 149 -3.89 1.82 6.71
C PRO A 149 -3.46 0.34 6.56
N LEU A 150 -3.53 -0.48 7.61
CA LEU A 150 -3.31 -1.92 7.53
C LEU A 150 -4.52 -2.68 6.97
N PHE A 151 -5.71 -2.08 7.03
CA PHE A 151 -6.98 -2.76 6.75
C PHE A 151 -7.43 -2.65 5.30
N PHE A 152 -6.86 -1.74 4.53
CA PHE A 152 -7.20 -1.56 3.13
C PHE A 152 -5.96 -1.44 2.23
N ARG A 153 -6.16 -1.71 0.94
CA ARG A 153 -5.20 -1.43 -0.12
C ARG A 153 -5.92 -0.67 -1.21
N TYR A 154 -5.69 0.64 -1.28
CA TYR A 154 -6.31 1.49 -2.28
C TYR A 154 -5.29 1.88 -3.34
N LEU A 155 -5.46 1.37 -4.57
CA LEU A 155 -4.65 1.72 -5.73
C LEU A 155 -5.46 2.67 -6.62
N GLY A 156 -5.23 3.96 -6.47
CA GLY A 156 -5.82 4.99 -7.33
C GLY A 156 -5.05 5.15 -8.64
N THR A 157 -5.24 6.29 -9.30
CA THR A 157 -4.58 6.58 -10.59
C THR A 157 -3.09 6.83 -10.43
N GLU A 158 -2.69 7.69 -9.50
CA GLU A 158 -1.29 8.05 -9.28
C GLU A 158 -0.43 6.85 -8.89
N GLU A 159 -0.98 5.93 -8.10
CA GLU A 159 -0.31 4.71 -7.67
C GLU A 159 0.00 3.80 -8.84
N ARG A 160 -1.02 3.59 -9.69
CA ARG A 160 -0.90 2.75 -10.89
C ARG A 160 0.13 3.32 -11.86
N LEU A 161 0.16 4.65 -12.01
CA LEU A 161 1.16 5.33 -12.84
C LEU A 161 2.56 5.25 -12.21
N THR A 162 2.67 5.37 -10.89
CA THR A 162 3.94 5.41 -10.17
C THR A 162 4.65 4.06 -10.17
N ILE A 163 3.91 2.94 -10.10
CA ILE A 163 4.49 1.58 -10.20
C ILE A 163 5.20 1.37 -11.55
N CYS A 164 4.72 1.99 -12.61
CA CYS A 164 5.30 1.90 -13.95
C CYS A 164 6.49 2.85 -14.17
N LYS A 165 6.69 3.85 -13.31
CA LYS A 165 7.79 4.81 -13.45
C LYS A 165 9.06 4.31 -12.77
N MET A 166 10.21 4.76 -13.28
CA MET A 166 11.47 4.59 -12.57
C MET A 166 11.44 5.31 -11.22
N GLN A 167 12.04 4.69 -10.20
CA GLN A 167 12.10 5.23 -8.83
C GLN A 167 13.51 5.11 -8.28
N LYS A 168 13.87 5.97 -7.32
CA LYS A 168 15.15 5.86 -6.61
C LYS A 168 15.33 4.48 -5.94
N ASN A 169 16.52 3.90 -6.07
CA ASN A 169 16.88 2.64 -5.41
C ASN A 169 17.37 2.94 -3.99
N TYR A 170 16.61 2.57 -2.96
CA TYR A 170 17.06 2.70 -1.57
C TYR A 170 17.65 1.39 -1.05
N GLY A 171 18.80 1.47 -0.36
CA GLY A 171 19.46 0.33 0.29
C GLY A 171 18.63 -0.25 1.45
N LEU A 172 19.03 -1.43 1.94
CA LEU A 172 18.40 -2.07 3.11
C LEU A 172 18.61 -1.26 4.40
N ASP A 173 19.69 -0.50 4.46
CA ASP A 173 20.08 0.40 5.54
C ASP A 173 19.42 1.77 5.44
N SER A 174 18.70 2.06 4.35
CA SER A 174 18.04 3.35 4.18
C SER A 174 16.76 3.40 5.01
N THR A 175 16.60 4.51 5.73
CA THR A 175 15.33 4.85 6.41
C THR A 175 14.24 5.27 5.43
N ASN A 176 14.60 5.58 4.18
CA ASN A 176 13.67 5.95 3.12
C ASN A 176 13.30 4.74 2.26
N THR A 177 12.10 4.80 1.68
CA THR A 177 11.60 3.73 0.82
C THR A 177 10.55 4.24 -0.15
N ASN A 178 10.28 3.44 -1.18
CA ASN A 178 9.23 3.65 -2.17
C ASN A 178 8.66 2.29 -2.61
N TYR A 179 7.72 2.29 -3.58
CA TYR A 179 7.09 1.06 -4.04
C TYR A 179 8.11 0.06 -4.57
N LEU A 180 8.95 0.45 -5.54
CA LEU A 180 9.84 -0.50 -6.21
C LEU A 180 10.91 -1.04 -5.26
N THR A 181 11.43 -0.22 -4.35
CA THR A 181 12.36 -0.69 -3.33
C THR A 181 11.70 -1.69 -2.38
N SER A 182 10.42 -1.51 -2.04
CA SER A 182 9.70 -2.40 -1.13
C SER A 182 9.51 -3.82 -1.70
N PHE A 183 9.56 -3.99 -3.02
CA PHE A 183 9.40 -5.28 -3.69
C PHE A 183 10.69 -5.87 -4.25
N LYS A 184 11.82 -5.14 -4.22
CA LYS A 184 13.04 -5.55 -4.96
C LYS A 184 13.67 -6.87 -4.48
N PHE A 185 13.34 -7.31 -3.27
CA PHE A 185 13.77 -8.58 -2.69
C PHE A 185 12.65 -9.61 -2.57
N GLU A 186 11.46 -9.30 -3.10
CA GLU A 186 10.29 -10.17 -3.06
C GLU A 186 10.23 -11.03 -4.32
N ASP A 187 11.24 -11.89 -4.52
CA ASP A 187 11.42 -12.69 -5.76
C ASP A 187 10.17 -13.47 -6.15
N LYS A 188 9.50 -14.10 -5.17
CA LYS A 188 8.27 -14.85 -5.40
C LYS A 188 7.16 -13.97 -5.98
N VAL A 189 7.01 -12.76 -5.45
CA VAL A 189 5.99 -11.79 -5.89
C VAL A 189 6.32 -11.28 -7.28
N LEU A 190 7.59 -10.95 -7.54
CA LEU A 190 8.06 -10.49 -8.86
C LEU A 190 7.90 -11.56 -9.94
N GLN A 191 8.17 -12.83 -9.60
CA GLN A 191 7.95 -13.96 -10.50
C GLN A 191 6.46 -14.17 -10.80
N GLU A 192 5.60 -14.11 -9.78
CA GLU A 192 4.15 -14.22 -9.97
C GLU A 192 3.60 -13.08 -10.84
N LEU A 193 4.09 -11.86 -10.62
CA LEU A 193 3.74 -10.69 -11.43
C LEU A 193 4.15 -10.89 -12.89
N SER A 194 5.40 -11.30 -13.15
CA SER A 194 5.89 -11.64 -14.49
C SER A 194 5.04 -12.72 -15.16
N ALA A 195 4.73 -13.82 -14.47
CA ALA A 195 3.89 -14.90 -15.01
C ALA A 195 2.49 -14.40 -15.41
N ASN A 196 1.89 -13.55 -14.58
CA ASN A 196 0.60 -12.94 -14.88
C ASN A 196 0.65 -12.02 -16.11
N VAL A 197 1.69 -11.20 -16.22
CA VAL A 197 1.89 -10.31 -17.39
C VAL A 197 2.13 -11.12 -18.67
N LYS A 198 2.97 -12.17 -18.60
CA LYS A 198 3.23 -13.07 -19.73
C LYS A 198 1.97 -13.81 -20.18
N ARG A 199 1.13 -14.22 -19.23
CA ARG A 199 -0.16 -14.86 -19.52
C ARG A 199 -1.12 -13.94 -20.28
N ILE A 200 -1.27 -12.69 -19.84
CA ILE A 200 -2.26 -11.73 -20.35
C ILE A 200 -1.77 -11.03 -21.61
N PHE A 201 -0.54 -10.51 -21.59
CA PHE A 201 -0.01 -9.60 -22.63
C PHE A 201 0.98 -10.28 -23.57
N LYS A 202 1.35 -11.55 -23.32
CA LYS A 202 2.38 -12.27 -24.09
C LYS A 202 3.74 -11.56 -24.10
N LYS A 203 4.01 -10.75 -23.07
CA LYS A 203 5.27 -10.06 -22.81
C LYS A 203 5.77 -10.42 -21.43
N ASP A 204 7.07 -10.42 -21.25
CA ASP A 204 7.71 -10.60 -19.96
C ASP A 204 8.14 -9.27 -19.35
N ILE A 205 8.21 -9.21 -18.03
CA ILE A 205 8.70 -8.04 -17.28
C ILE A 205 9.68 -8.42 -16.18
N ILE A 206 10.66 -7.56 -15.94
CA ILE A 206 11.61 -7.73 -14.83
C ILE A 206 11.88 -6.39 -14.17
N LEU A 207 12.02 -6.39 -12.84
CA LEU A 207 12.50 -5.22 -12.12
C LEU A 207 14.02 -5.11 -12.33
N ASP A 208 14.44 -4.07 -13.03
CA ASP A 208 15.85 -3.78 -13.28
C ASP A 208 16.51 -3.20 -12.03
N THR A 209 17.27 -4.04 -11.35
CA THR A 209 18.06 -3.68 -10.16
C THR A 209 19.55 -3.50 -10.48
N GLN A 210 19.96 -3.63 -11.75
CA GLN A 210 21.35 -3.86 -12.12
C GLN A 210 21.93 -2.77 -13.03
N THR A 211 21.20 -2.37 -14.06
CA THR A 211 21.74 -1.47 -15.09
C THR A 211 21.54 0.00 -14.76
N LEU A 212 20.63 0.29 -13.82
CA LEU A 212 20.13 1.62 -13.52
C LEU A 212 20.87 2.32 -12.36
N GLY A 213 21.81 1.63 -11.68
CA GLY A 213 22.56 2.19 -10.56
C GLY A 213 21.67 2.64 -9.40
N ASP A 214 21.45 3.95 -9.29
CA ASP A 214 20.66 4.59 -8.23
C ASP A 214 19.14 4.57 -8.46
N ARG A 215 18.68 3.90 -9.53
CA ARG A 215 17.27 3.77 -9.89
C ARG A 215 16.83 2.32 -10.03
N LEU A 216 15.51 2.12 -9.95
CA LEU A 216 14.79 0.88 -10.21
C LEU A 216 13.69 1.17 -11.22
N GLY A 217 13.40 0.21 -12.10
CA GLY A 217 12.30 0.32 -13.06
C GLY A 217 11.97 -1.02 -13.68
N PHE A 218 10.73 -1.21 -14.12
CA PHE A 218 10.36 -2.41 -14.85
C PHE A 218 10.79 -2.30 -16.32
N ARG A 219 11.51 -3.31 -16.80
CA ARG A 219 11.79 -3.54 -18.22
C ARG A 219 10.73 -4.47 -18.81
N VAL A 220 10.44 -4.30 -20.09
CA VAL A 220 9.49 -5.12 -20.86
C VAL A 220 10.21 -5.78 -22.04
N GLY A 221 9.95 -7.06 -22.25
CA GLY A 221 10.59 -7.84 -23.32
C GLY A 221 9.79 -9.09 -23.67
N GLU A 222 10.36 -9.96 -24.51
CA GLU A 222 9.75 -11.26 -24.84
C GLU A 222 9.98 -12.29 -23.73
N ASP A 223 11.20 -12.31 -23.19
CA ASP A 223 11.61 -13.23 -22.14
C ASP A 223 12.78 -12.68 -21.33
N PHE A 224 12.70 -12.81 -20.00
CA PHE A 224 13.78 -12.47 -19.07
C PHE A 224 14.20 -13.67 -18.21
N GLY A 225 13.89 -14.91 -18.66
CA GLY A 225 14.21 -16.12 -17.91
C GLY A 225 15.70 -16.27 -17.60
N TYR A 226 16.56 -15.80 -18.51
CA TYR A 226 18.02 -15.81 -18.37
C TYR A 226 18.56 -14.97 -17.20
N LEU A 227 17.78 -14.00 -16.70
CA LEU A 227 18.14 -13.20 -15.52
C LEU A 227 17.60 -13.80 -14.22
N ARG A 228 16.65 -14.73 -14.31
CA ARG A 228 15.99 -15.36 -13.16
C ARG A 228 16.70 -16.68 -12.83
N GLY A 229 17.98 -16.58 -12.46
CA GLY A 229 18.88 -17.69 -12.15
C GLY A 229 20.04 -17.25 -11.25
N THR A 230 20.73 -18.21 -10.65
CA THR A 230 21.75 -18.04 -9.58
C THR A 230 22.82 -16.98 -9.88
N PHE A 231 23.24 -16.30 -8.80
CA PHE A 231 24.23 -15.22 -8.57
C PHE A 231 25.39 -14.93 -9.56
N GLU A 232 25.71 -15.79 -10.53
CA GLU A 232 26.62 -15.49 -11.62
C GLU A 232 25.82 -15.20 -12.88
N GLN A 233 25.28 -13.99 -12.95
CA GLN A 233 24.67 -13.50 -14.18
C GLN A 233 25.78 -13.06 -15.13
N GLU A 234 25.84 -13.70 -16.30
CA GLU A 234 26.81 -13.39 -17.33
C GLU A 234 26.65 -11.93 -17.80
N LYS A 235 27.77 -11.24 -18.02
CA LYS A 235 27.83 -9.85 -18.53
C LYS A 235 26.91 -9.64 -19.74
N GLU A 236 26.74 -10.67 -20.56
CA GLU A 236 25.88 -10.67 -21.74
C GLU A 236 24.40 -10.48 -21.41
N GLY A 237 23.91 -11.10 -20.33
CA GLY A 237 22.54 -10.92 -19.87
C GLY A 237 22.25 -9.49 -19.39
N VAL A 238 23.20 -8.89 -18.67
CA VAL A 238 23.10 -7.50 -18.22
C VAL A 238 23.10 -6.52 -19.40
N LEU A 239 23.90 -6.79 -20.43
CA LEU A 239 23.91 -6.00 -21.67
C LEU A 239 22.58 -6.13 -22.44
N GLN A 240 22.01 -7.34 -22.52
CA GLN A 240 20.67 -7.53 -23.11
C GLN A 240 19.60 -6.76 -22.34
N LEU A 241 19.65 -6.76 -21.00
CA LEU A 241 18.73 -5.99 -20.17
C LEU A 241 18.84 -4.49 -20.44
N PHE A 242 20.06 -3.96 -20.56
CA PHE A 242 20.31 -2.55 -20.83
C PHE A 242 19.61 -2.08 -22.13
N LEU A 243 19.57 -2.94 -23.15
CA LEU A 243 18.96 -2.66 -24.45
C LEU A 243 17.43 -2.81 -24.49
N SER A 244 16.81 -3.37 -23.44
CA SER A 244 15.35 -3.57 -23.40
C SER A 244 14.58 -2.29 -23.06
N ASN A 245 13.32 -2.19 -23.50
CA ASN A 245 12.50 -0.99 -23.25
C ASN A 245 11.99 -0.96 -21.81
N PHE A 246 11.75 0.25 -21.27
CA PHE A 246 11.06 0.39 -19.99
C PHE A 246 9.55 0.26 -20.16
N ILE A 247 8.87 -0.18 -19.09
CA ILE A 247 7.39 -0.19 -19.09
C ILE A 247 6.81 1.22 -19.21
N SER A 248 7.55 2.25 -18.80
CA SER A 248 7.14 3.66 -18.92
C SER A 248 7.16 4.19 -20.35
N ASP A 249 7.79 3.47 -21.29
CA ASP A 249 7.93 3.90 -22.67
C ASP A 249 6.71 3.51 -23.54
N PHE A 250 5.77 2.76 -22.97
CA PHE A 250 4.52 2.30 -23.59
C PHE A 250 3.30 2.98 -22.96
#